data_AF-Q8VP72-F1
#
_entry.id   AF-Q8VP72-F1
#
_cell.length_a   1.000
_cell.length_b   1.000
_cell.length_c   1.000
_cell.angle_alpha   90.00
_cell.angle_beta   90.00
_cell.angle_gamma   90.00
#
_symmetry.space_group_name_H-M   'P 1'
#
loop_
_entity.id
_entity.type
_entity.pdbx_description
1 polymer ?
#
loop_
_entity_poly.entity_id
_entity_poly.type
_entity_poly.pdbx_seq_one_letter_code
_entity_poly.pdbx_strand_id
1 'polypeptide(L)'
;MKIFQNTKNVIVSIAWAAALCTSAVSAQTLTSNSTGTNNGFYYTFWKDSGDASMTLLSGGRYQSSWNSSTNNWVGGKGWNPGSSSRVISYSGYYGVDSSQNSYLALYGWTRSPLIEYYVIESYGSYNPASCSGGTDYGSFQSDGATYNVRRCQRVNQPSIDGNQTFYQYFSVRNPKKGFGNISGTITFANHANFWATKGLNLGNHNYQVLATEGYQSRGSSDITVSQGGSSGGGNSSSSSSASGGGSKIIVVRARGTAGGESITLRVGNTNVATWTLTTTMTNYTATTSASGGSLVQYTNDSGNRDVQVDYISVNGSIRQSEDQTYNTGVYQNGSCGGGNGRSEWLHCNGAIGYGDI
;
A
#
# COMPACT_ATOMS: atom_id res chain seq x y z
N MET A 1 77.30 13.56 5.11
CA MET A 1 76.20 12.57 5.31
C MET A 1 74.88 13.29 5.05
N LYS A 2 74.34 13.20 3.82
CA LYS A 2 73.11 13.92 3.44
C LYS A 2 71.91 13.03 3.74
N ILE A 3 71.18 13.35 4.80
CA ILE A 3 69.99 12.64 5.26
C ILE A 3 68.81 13.13 4.42
N PHE A 4 68.30 12.26 3.54
CA PHE A 4 67.01 12.41 2.89
C PHE A 4 65.97 11.70 3.78
N GLN A 5 64.95 12.42 4.26
CA GLN A 5 63.77 11.79 4.85
C GLN A 5 62.50 12.36 4.21
N ASN A 6 61.76 11.41 3.63
CA ASN A 6 60.51 11.53 2.90
C ASN A 6 59.43 12.33 3.66
N THR A 7 58.88 13.33 2.98
CA THR A 7 57.61 13.96 3.32
C THR A 7 56.45 13.01 3.00
N LYS A 8 55.87 12.39 4.03
CA LYS A 8 54.61 11.65 3.90
C LYS A 8 53.44 12.64 3.94
N ASN A 9 52.82 12.88 2.79
CA ASN A 9 51.59 13.64 2.66
C ASN A 9 50.43 12.89 3.32
N VAL A 10 49.92 13.42 4.42
CA VAL A 10 48.71 12.93 5.10
C VAL A 10 47.49 13.56 4.43
N ILE A 11 46.76 12.78 3.64
CA ILE A 11 45.48 13.18 3.04
C ILE A 11 44.39 12.94 4.11
N VAL A 12 43.86 14.00 4.69
CA VAL A 12 42.75 13.94 5.66
C VAL A 12 41.43 13.95 4.88
N SER A 13 40.84 12.77 4.74
CA SER A 13 39.51 12.58 4.13
C SER A 13 38.43 13.04 5.10
N ILE A 14 37.86 14.23 4.87
CA ILE A 14 36.71 14.75 5.64
C ILE A 14 35.46 13.96 5.19
N ALA A 15 35.06 12.98 5.99
CA ALA A 15 33.81 12.26 5.80
C ALA A 15 32.64 13.19 6.12
N TRP A 16 31.92 13.62 5.08
CA TRP A 16 30.65 14.33 5.21
C TRP A 16 29.61 13.36 5.76
N ALA A 17 29.43 13.36 7.08
CA ALA A 17 28.28 12.72 7.71
C ALA A 17 27.04 13.56 7.36
N ALA A 18 26.37 13.21 6.27
CA ALA A 18 25.04 13.74 5.97
C ALA A 18 24.10 13.29 7.10
N ALA A 19 23.87 14.16 8.06
CA ALA A 19 22.83 14.00 9.07
C ALA A 19 21.49 14.02 8.33
N LEU A 20 21.03 12.84 7.92
CA LEU A 20 19.66 12.62 7.48
C LEU A 20 18.77 12.95 8.67
N CYS A 21 18.24 14.18 8.70
CA CYS A 21 17.15 14.54 9.59
C CYS A 21 15.96 13.66 9.25
N THR A 22 15.86 12.49 9.91
CA THR A 22 14.66 11.68 9.90
C THR A 22 13.61 12.48 10.64
N SER A 23 12.75 13.19 9.90
CA SER A 23 11.56 13.81 10.46
C SER A 23 10.83 12.73 11.23
N ALA A 24 10.67 12.89 12.55
CA ALA A 24 9.85 11.98 13.34
C ALA A 24 8.47 11.92 12.67
N VAL A 25 8.14 10.77 12.09
CA VAL A 25 6.89 10.53 11.37
C VAL A 25 5.77 10.65 12.39
N SER A 26 5.13 11.82 12.45
CA SER A 26 3.97 12.02 13.30
C SER A 26 2.75 11.39 12.63
N ALA A 27 2.25 10.31 13.22
CA ALA A 27 0.97 9.74 12.84
C ALA A 27 -0.16 10.71 13.27
N GLN A 28 -1.07 11.02 12.35
CA GLN A 28 -2.21 11.91 12.63
C GLN A 28 -3.51 11.10 12.59
N THR A 29 -4.24 11.02 13.70
CA THR A 29 -5.55 10.36 13.74
C THR A 29 -6.68 11.35 13.52
N LEU A 30 -7.54 11.05 12.55
CA LEU A 30 -8.74 11.79 12.19
C LEU A 30 -9.96 11.08 12.77
N THR A 31 -10.85 11.84 13.40
CA THR A 31 -12.16 11.37 13.92
C THR A 31 -13.33 12.24 13.45
N SER A 32 -13.04 13.27 12.64
CA SER A 32 -13.99 14.21 12.06
C SER A 32 -13.64 14.49 10.60
N ASN A 33 -14.64 14.92 9.82
CA ASN A 33 -14.51 15.14 8.38
C ASN A 33 -13.33 16.07 8.07
N SER A 34 -12.41 15.59 7.24
CA SER A 34 -11.17 16.29 6.95
C SER A 34 -10.58 15.85 5.61
N THR A 35 -9.93 16.78 4.92
CA THR A 35 -9.16 16.51 3.70
C THR A 35 -7.87 17.32 3.76
N GLY A 36 -6.86 16.89 3.02
CA GLY A 36 -5.60 17.60 2.95
C GLY A 36 -4.49 16.77 2.34
N THR A 37 -3.25 17.14 2.64
CA THR A 37 -2.05 16.42 2.20
C THR A 37 -1.29 15.89 3.40
N ASN A 38 -0.84 14.65 3.34
CA ASN A 38 0.00 14.01 4.35
C ASN A 38 1.07 13.14 3.66
N ASN A 39 2.34 13.39 3.94
CA ASN A 39 3.48 12.66 3.36
C ASN A 39 3.45 12.60 1.81
N GLY A 40 3.04 13.69 1.15
CA GLY A 40 2.96 13.78 -0.32
C GLY A 40 1.70 13.16 -0.95
N PHE A 41 0.81 12.56 -0.16
CA PHE A 41 -0.46 12.00 -0.62
C PHE A 41 -1.62 12.89 -0.20
N TYR A 42 -2.59 13.06 -1.10
CA TYR A 42 -3.90 13.59 -0.70
C TYR A 42 -4.60 12.57 0.20
N TYR A 43 -5.34 13.03 1.19
CA TYR A 43 -6.23 12.20 1.99
C TYR A 43 -7.63 12.80 2.05
N THR A 44 -8.61 11.92 2.23
CA THR A 44 -9.97 12.29 2.59
C THR A 44 -10.48 11.39 3.69
N PHE A 45 -11.21 11.97 4.63
CA PHE A 45 -11.97 11.31 5.66
C PHE A 45 -13.35 11.95 5.68
N TRP A 46 -14.39 11.16 5.42
CA TRP A 46 -15.77 11.59 5.51
C TRP A 46 -16.56 10.56 6.32
N LYS A 47 -17.45 11.04 7.18
CA LYS A 47 -18.48 10.26 7.85
C LYS A 47 -19.72 11.12 8.09
N ASP A 48 -20.86 10.48 8.29
CA ASP A 48 -22.10 11.15 8.71
C ASP A 48 -22.29 11.13 10.24
N SER A 49 -21.99 10.02 10.90
CA SER A 49 -22.25 9.77 12.31
C SER A 49 -21.53 8.50 12.81
N GLY A 50 -21.44 8.34 14.13
CA GLY A 50 -20.82 7.20 14.80
C GLY A 50 -19.29 7.22 14.83
N ASP A 51 -18.70 6.09 15.22
CA ASP A 51 -17.30 5.99 15.64
C ASP A 51 -16.41 5.33 14.57
N ALA A 52 -16.04 6.14 13.57
CA ALA A 52 -14.94 5.83 12.65
C ALA A 52 -13.73 6.73 12.94
N SER A 53 -12.53 6.16 12.76
CA SER A 53 -11.27 6.90 12.78
C SER A 53 -10.34 6.45 11.67
N MET A 54 -9.46 7.36 11.24
CA MET A 54 -8.40 7.07 10.27
C MET A 54 -7.08 7.71 10.70
N THR A 55 -6.04 6.90 10.87
CA THR A 55 -4.68 7.35 11.17
C THR A 55 -3.85 7.45 9.90
N LEU A 56 -3.39 8.66 9.60
CA LEU A 56 -2.49 8.97 8.49
C LEU A 56 -1.04 8.64 8.92
N LEU A 57 -0.40 7.72 8.18
CA LEU A 57 0.95 7.24 8.46
C LEU A 57 1.94 7.69 7.36
N SER A 58 3.18 7.20 7.38
CA SER A 58 4.18 7.54 6.35
C SER A 58 3.75 7.15 4.94
N GLY A 59 4.20 7.92 3.95
CA GLY A 59 3.86 7.72 2.54
C GLY A 59 2.36 7.60 2.30
N GLY A 60 1.97 6.66 1.43
CA GLY A 60 0.57 6.38 1.12
C GLY A 60 -0.13 5.47 2.12
N ARG A 61 0.44 5.25 3.31
CA ARG A 61 -0.17 4.37 4.33
C ARG A 61 -1.22 5.09 5.17
N TYR A 62 -2.36 4.44 5.36
CA TYR A 62 -3.36 4.80 6.34
C TYR A 62 -3.85 3.57 7.10
N GLN A 63 -4.25 3.76 8.35
CA GLN A 63 -5.00 2.79 9.13
C GLN A 63 -6.40 3.34 9.38
N SER A 64 -7.40 2.47 9.46
CA SER A 64 -8.75 2.85 9.89
C SER A 64 -9.33 1.84 10.87
N SER A 65 -10.27 2.31 11.68
CA SER A 65 -11.06 1.49 12.58
C SER A 65 -12.45 2.08 12.71
N TRP A 66 -13.47 1.24 12.64
CA TRP A 66 -14.86 1.63 12.86
C TRP A 66 -15.63 0.51 13.54
N ASN A 67 -16.67 0.88 14.28
CA ASN A 67 -17.57 -0.06 14.92
C ASN A 67 -19.01 0.10 14.40
N SER A 68 -19.90 -0.82 14.80
CA SER A 68 -21.29 -0.88 14.35
C SER A 68 -22.17 0.33 14.69
N SER A 69 -21.67 1.30 15.49
CA SER A 69 -22.32 2.61 15.69
C SER A 69 -22.16 3.53 14.48
N THR A 70 -21.18 3.27 13.61
CA THR A 70 -20.92 4.05 12.40
C THR A 70 -22.03 3.81 11.40
N ASN A 71 -22.80 4.85 11.06
CA ASN A 71 -23.79 4.73 10.00
C ASN A 71 -23.10 4.67 8.63
N ASN A 72 -22.30 5.68 8.27
CA ASN A 72 -21.46 5.63 7.08
C ASN A 72 -20.14 6.39 7.28
N TRP A 73 -19.05 5.84 6.76
CA TRP A 73 -17.77 6.53 6.60
C TRP A 73 -17.02 6.04 5.36
N VAL A 74 -16.25 6.94 4.74
CA VAL A 74 -15.30 6.64 3.65
C VAL A 74 -14.01 7.40 3.87
N GLY A 75 -12.87 6.75 3.72
CA GLY A 75 -11.58 7.42 3.85
C GLY A 75 -10.40 6.65 3.27
N GLY A 76 -9.38 7.39 2.88
CA GLY A 76 -8.17 6.82 2.30
C GLY A 76 -7.17 7.86 1.81
N LYS A 77 -6.15 7.38 1.09
CA LYS A 77 -5.07 8.19 0.53
C LYS A 77 -4.95 8.03 -0.99
N GLY A 78 -4.39 9.04 -1.64
CA GLY A 78 -4.13 9.04 -3.09
C GLY A 78 -3.72 10.41 -3.59
N TRP A 79 -4.44 10.95 -4.57
CA TRP A 79 -4.06 12.12 -5.35
C TRP A 79 -5.22 13.09 -5.53
N ASN A 80 -4.89 14.37 -5.63
CA ASN A 80 -5.81 15.42 -6.05
C ASN A 80 -5.05 16.44 -6.89
N PRO A 81 -5.33 16.57 -8.21
CA PRO A 81 -6.35 15.82 -8.94
C PRO A 81 -5.98 14.34 -9.17
N GLY A 82 -7.00 13.53 -9.42
CA GLY A 82 -6.90 12.20 -9.99
C GLY A 82 -6.44 12.23 -11.44
N SER A 83 -6.28 11.05 -12.04
CA SER A 83 -5.94 10.94 -13.46
C SER A 83 -6.55 9.69 -14.07
N SER A 84 -7.06 9.80 -15.30
CA SER A 84 -7.54 8.66 -16.09
C SER A 84 -6.42 7.70 -16.48
N SER A 85 -5.16 8.13 -16.48
CA SER A 85 -4.01 7.30 -16.90
C SER A 85 -3.23 6.69 -15.75
N ARG A 86 -3.67 6.90 -14.49
CA ARG A 86 -2.91 6.47 -13.32
C ARG A 86 -2.91 4.94 -13.19
N VAL A 87 -1.74 4.38 -12.88
CA VAL A 87 -1.61 3.02 -12.36
C VAL A 87 -1.50 3.13 -10.84
N ILE A 88 -2.39 2.46 -10.12
CA ILE A 88 -2.43 2.47 -8.66
C ILE A 88 -1.94 1.11 -8.20
N SER A 89 -0.97 1.08 -7.30
CA SER A 89 -0.55 -0.14 -6.64
C SER A 89 -0.83 -0.05 -5.15
N TYR A 90 -1.28 -1.15 -4.55
CA TYR A 90 -1.64 -1.16 -3.15
C TYR A 90 -1.35 -2.50 -2.48
N SER A 91 -1.12 -2.45 -1.16
CA SER A 91 -0.94 -3.62 -0.32
C SER A 91 -1.28 -3.32 1.12
N GLY A 92 -1.71 -4.31 1.89
CA GLY A 92 -2.02 -4.14 3.29
C GLY A 92 -2.93 -5.20 3.87
N TYR A 93 -3.68 -4.81 4.89
CA TYR A 93 -4.63 -5.66 5.59
C TYR A 93 -6.04 -5.03 5.52
N TYR A 94 -7.02 -5.82 5.07
CA TYR A 94 -8.43 -5.45 5.03
C TYR A 94 -9.21 -6.30 6.04
N GLY A 95 -9.33 -5.78 7.26
CA GLY A 95 -9.85 -6.45 8.45
C GLY A 95 -11.35 -6.43 8.57
N VAL A 96 -12.03 -7.06 7.61
CA VAL A 96 -13.48 -7.30 7.63
C VAL A 96 -13.76 -8.77 7.31
N ASP A 97 -15.01 -9.18 7.36
CA ASP A 97 -15.46 -10.50 6.91
C ASP A 97 -16.68 -10.38 5.99
N SER A 98 -17.20 -11.52 5.52
CA SER A 98 -18.33 -11.56 4.58
C SER A 98 -19.65 -11.05 5.16
N SER A 99 -19.76 -10.85 6.48
CA SER A 99 -20.95 -10.30 7.13
C SER A 99 -20.91 -8.76 7.25
N GLN A 100 -19.74 -8.14 7.12
CA GLN A 100 -19.58 -6.69 7.31
C GLN A 100 -19.84 -5.93 6.01
N ASN A 101 -20.68 -4.90 6.06
CA ASN A 101 -20.89 -4.03 4.90
C ASN A 101 -19.75 -3.00 4.82
N SER A 102 -18.75 -3.31 4.01
CA SER A 102 -17.53 -2.52 3.83
C SER A 102 -16.91 -2.79 2.47
N TYR A 103 -16.23 -1.79 1.90
CA TYR A 103 -15.56 -1.86 0.60
C TYR A 103 -14.08 -1.46 0.71
N LEU A 104 -13.24 -2.08 -0.12
CA LEU A 104 -11.90 -1.57 -0.47
C LEU A 104 -11.90 -1.26 -1.96
N ALA A 105 -11.70 0.01 -2.31
CA ALA A 105 -11.89 0.49 -3.68
C ALA A 105 -10.95 1.64 -4.05
N LEU A 106 -10.60 1.75 -5.34
CA LEU A 106 -10.21 3.05 -5.88
C LEU A 106 -11.47 3.89 -6.02
N TYR A 107 -11.48 5.05 -5.40
CA TYR A 107 -12.62 5.94 -5.25
C TYR A 107 -12.25 7.35 -5.70
N GLY A 108 -13.13 8.02 -6.42
CA GLY A 108 -12.88 9.41 -6.77
C GLY A 108 -14.07 10.12 -7.39
N TRP A 109 -13.87 11.39 -7.67
CA TRP A 109 -14.88 12.26 -8.25
C TRP A 109 -14.38 12.97 -9.49
N THR A 110 -15.29 13.29 -10.40
CA THR A 110 -15.07 14.30 -11.44
C THR A 110 -16.10 15.41 -11.34
N ARG A 111 -15.80 16.56 -11.95
CA ARG A 111 -16.76 17.64 -12.24
C ARG A 111 -16.93 17.81 -13.74
N SER A 112 -18.07 18.33 -14.16
CA SER A 112 -18.41 18.56 -15.57
C SER A 112 -18.16 17.34 -16.49
N PRO A 113 -18.88 16.22 -16.29
CA PRO A 113 -20.01 16.01 -15.36
C PRO A 113 -19.58 15.66 -13.93
N LEU A 114 -20.48 15.91 -12.96
CA LEU A 114 -20.33 15.43 -11.58
C LEU A 114 -20.55 13.92 -11.56
N ILE A 115 -19.48 13.16 -11.38
CA ILE A 115 -19.50 11.69 -11.35
C ILE A 115 -18.73 11.24 -10.11
N GLU A 116 -19.32 10.31 -9.38
CA GLU A 116 -18.63 9.53 -8.37
C GLU A 116 -18.23 8.18 -9.00
N TYR A 117 -17.00 7.74 -8.85
CA TYR A 117 -16.56 6.49 -9.47
C TYR A 117 -15.83 5.59 -8.49
N TYR A 118 -16.03 4.28 -8.70
CA TYR A 118 -15.46 3.21 -7.90
C TYR A 118 -14.88 2.12 -8.79
N VAL A 119 -13.65 1.68 -8.49
CA VAL A 119 -13.12 0.37 -8.87
C VAL A 119 -13.07 -0.47 -7.60
N ILE A 120 -14.04 -1.37 -7.44
CA ILE A 120 -14.20 -2.20 -6.24
C ILE A 120 -13.30 -3.42 -6.34
N GLU A 121 -12.28 -3.50 -5.47
CA GLU A 121 -11.37 -4.63 -5.39
C GLU A 121 -11.89 -5.72 -4.47
N SER A 122 -12.49 -5.32 -3.34
CA SER A 122 -13.12 -6.22 -2.39
C SER A 122 -14.32 -5.54 -1.73
N TYR A 123 -15.26 -6.36 -1.28
CA TYR A 123 -16.39 -5.95 -0.47
C TYR A 123 -16.82 -7.10 0.45
N GLY A 124 -17.46 -6.78 1.57
CA GLY A 124 -17.99 -7.77 2.50
C GLY A 124 -19.38 -8.26 2.10
N SER A 125 -20.41 -7.91 2.87
CA SER A 125 -21.77 -8.46 2.74
C SER A 125 -22.61 -7.92 1.59
N TYR A 126 -22.26 -6.75 1.05
CA TYR A 126 -23.06 -6.05 0.04
C TYR A 126 -22.20 -5.59 -1.14
N ASN A 127 -22.68 -5.82 -2.36
CA ASN A 127 -22.05 -5.27 -3.57
C ASN A 127 -22.57 -3.85 -3.79
N PRO A 128 -21.72 -2.80 -3.71
CA PRO A 128 -22.16 -1.41 -3.80
C PRO A 128 -22.81 -1.05 -5.15
N ALA A 129 -22.54 -1.81 -6.21
CA ALA A 129 -23.13 -1.57 -7.52
C ALA A 129 -24.62 -1.98 -7.62
N SER A 130 -25.17 -2.73 -6.65
CA SER A 130 -26.53 -3.29 -6.69
C SER A 130 -27.68 -2.27 -6.46
N CYS A 131 -27.51 -1.03 -6.90
CA CYS A 131 -28.54 0.01 -6.79
C CYS A 131 -29.82 -0.34 -7.59
N SER A 132 -30.97 0.05 -7.03
CA SER A 132 -32.26 0.00 -7.72
C SER A 132 -32.26 0.91 -8.95
N GLY A 133 -32.79 0.41 -10.07
CA GLY A 133 -32.77 1.12 -11.36
C GLY A 133 -31.39 1.26 -12.02
N GLY A 134 -30.35 0.61 -11.47
CA GLY A 134 -29.02 0.59 -12.08
C GLY A 134 -29.00 -0.07 -13.46
N THR A 135 -28.08 0.37 -14.30
CA THR A 135 -27.91 -0.15 -15.67
C THR A 135 -26.56 -0.87 -15.79
N ASP A 136 -26.59 -2.11 -16.28
CA ASP A 136 -25.38 -2.89 -16.57
C ASP A 136 -24.81 -2.54 -17.95
N TYR A 137 -23.48 -2.45 -18.04
CA TYR A 137 -22.76 -2.08 -19.28
C TYR A 137 -21.79 -3.17 -19.76
N GLY A 138 -21.94 -4.39 -19.22
CA GLY A 138 -21.10 -5.54 -19.53
C GLY A 138 -19.88 -5.63 -18.61
N SER A 139 -18.83 -6.29 -19.09
CA SER A 139 -17.60 -6.51 -18.34
C SER A 139 -16.37 -6.47 -19.24
N PHE A 140 -15.18 -6.36 -18.64
CA PHE A 140 -13.90 -6.40 -19.33
C PHE A 140 -12.80 -6.98 -18.44
N GLN A 141 -11.67 -7.36 -19.04
CA GLN A 141 -10.49 -7.85 -18.31
C GLN A 141 -9.54 -6.70 -17.97
N SER A 142 -9.09 -6.63 -16.72
CA SER A 142 -7.99 -5.78 -16.28
C SER A 142 -7.27 -6.44 -15.10
N ASP A 143 -5.96 -6.25 -14.99
CA ASP A 143 -5.19 -6.60 -13.79
C ASP A 143 -5.49 -8.01 -13.21
N GLY A 144 -5.62 -8.99 -14.12
CA GLY A 144 -5.86 -10.40 -13.79
C GLY A 144 -7.28 -10.78 -13.36
N ALA A 145 -8.29 -9.93 -13.52
CA ALA A 145 -9.68 -10.25 -13.22
C ALA A 145 -10.67 -9.66 -14.24
N THR A 146 -11.89 -10.18 -14.20
CA THR A 146 -13.04 -9.56 -14.87
C THR A 146 -13.58 -8.43 -13.99
N TYR A 147 -13.93 -7.30 -14.59
CA TYR A 147 -14.65 -6.22 -13.91
C TYR A 147 -16.03 -6.04 -14.54
N ASN A 148 -17.07 -6.22 -13.73
CA ASN A 148 -18.46 -5.96 -14.12
C ASN A 148 -18.75 -4.46 -13.99
N VAL A 149 -19.31 -3.85 -15.03
CA VAL A 149 -19.53 -2.41 -15.09
C VAL A 149 -21.00 -2.08 -14.96
N ARG A 150 -21.32 -1.17 -14.04
CA ARG A 150 -22.69 -0.74 -13.76
C ARG A 150 -22.73 0.75 -13.43
N ARG A 151 -23.82 1.42 -13.80
CA ARG A 151 -24.11 2.81 -13.45
C ARG A 151 -25.31 2.89 -12.52
N CYS A 152 -25.19 3.71 -11.48
CA CYS A 152 -26.29 4.06 -10.57
C CYS A 152 -26.56 5.57 -10.63
N GLN A 153 -27.81 6.00 -10.40
CA GLN A 153 -28.12 7.41 -10.20
C GLN A 153 -28.35 7.67 -8.71
N ARG A 154 -27.75 8.74 -8.20
CA ARG A 154 -27.95 9.24 -6.83
C ARG A 154 -28.75 10.54 -6.95
N VAL A 155 -29.93 10.59 -6.34
CA VAL A 155 -30.84 11.75 -6.42
C VAL A 155 -30.83 12.51 -5.10
N ASN A 156 -30.48 13.79 -5.15
CA ASN A 156 -30.37 14.68 -3.99
C ASN A 156 -29.53 14.07 -2.83
N GLN A 157 -28.36 13.54 -3.17
CA GLN A 157 -27.45 12.87 -2.23
C GLN A 157 -26.20 13.72 -1.99
N PRO A 158 -25.51 13.54 -0.84
CA PRO A 158 -24.24 14.21 -0.57
C PRO A 158 -23.22 13.97 -1.69
N SER A 159 -22.46 15.01 -2.03
CA SER A 159 -21.39 14.99 -3.03
C SER A 159 -20.32 16.04 -2.68
N ILE A 160 -19.26 16.11 -3.49
CA ILE A 160 -18.24 17.16 -3.38
C ILE A 160 -18.76 18.58 -3.67
N ASP A 161 -19.98 18.72 -4.20
CA ASP A 161 -20.64 19.98 -4.50
C ASP A 161 -21.96 20.15 -3.69
N GLY A 162 -21.99 19.56 -2.49
CA GLY A 162 -23.19 19.53 -1.63
C GLY A 162 -24.19 18.47 -2.07
N ASN A 163 -25.46 18.60 -1.68
CA ASN A 163 -26.48 17.66 -2.11
C ASN A 163 -26.82 17.88 -3.60
N GLN A 164 -26.60 16.86 -4.43
CA GLN A 164 -26.74 16.94 -5.88
C GLN A 164 -27.44 15.69 -6.44
N THR A 165 -27.84 15.76 -7.70
CA THR A 165 -28.19 14.57 -8.49
C THR A 165 -27.04 14.24 -9.44
N PHE A 166 -26.48 13.05 -9.33
CA PHE A 166 -25.29 12.63 -10.07
C PHE A 166 -25.33 11.13 -10.39
N TYR A 167 -24.42 10.69 -11.26
CA TYR A 167 -24.21 9.28 -11.54
C TYR A 167 -23.01 8.72 -10.77
N GLN A 168 -23.14 7.46 -10.36
CA GLN A 168 -22.05 6.63 -9.89
C GLN A 168 -21.64 5.64 -10.98
N TYR A 169 -20.34 5.51 -11.24
CA TYR A 169 -19.78 4.48 -12.13
C TYR A 169 -19.05 3.43 -11.30
N PHE A 170 -19.40 2.16 -11.49
CA PHE A 170 -18.76 1.05 -10.81
C PHE A 170 -18.04 0.16 -11.81
N SER A 171 -16.80 -0.21 -11.50
CA SER A 171 -16.14 -1.43 -11.98
C SER A 171 -15.99 -2.37 -10.79
N VAL A 172 -16.69 -3.50 -10.78
CA VAL A 172 -16.67 -4.46 -9.66
C VAL A 172 -15.84 -5.68 -10.03
N ARG A 173 -14.74 -5.90 -9.31
CA ARG A 173 -13.86 -7.06 -9.53
C ARG A 173 -14.63 -8.36 -9.31
N ASN A 174 -14.49 -9.29 -10.26
CA ASN A 174 -15.04 -10.63 -10.22
C ASN A 174 -13.97 -11.68 -10.61
N PRO A 175 -13.65 -12.64 -9.73
CA PRO A 175 -14.08 -12.69 -8.32
C PRO A 175 -13.52 -11.51 -7.53
N LYS A 176 -14.26 -11.02 -6.54
CA LYS A 176 -13.75 -10.03 -5.58
C LYS A 176 -12.56 -10.61 -4.82
N LYS A 177 -11.61 -9.76 -4.40
CA LYS A 177 -10.52 -10.21 -3.51
C LYS A 177 -11.06 -10.61 -2.15
N GLY A 178 -10.26 -11.39 -1.41
CA GLY A 178 -10.59 -11.86 -0.06
C GLY A 178 -10.50 -10.76 1.00
N PHE A 179 -10.41 -11.21 2.25
CA PHE A 179 -10.19 -10.39 3.44
C PHE A 179 -8.82 -10.71 4.06
N GLY A 180 -8.37 -9.89 5.00
CA GLY A 180 -7.04 -10.00 5.59
C GLY A 180 -5.97 -9.40 4.68
N ASN A 181 -4.84 -10.09 4.50
CA ASN A 181 -3.77 -9.62 3.63
C ASN A 181 -4.27 -9.45 2.20
N ILE A 182 -4.03 -8.28 1.62
CA ILE A 182 -4.54 -7.91 0.31
C ILE A 182 -3.56 -7.02 -0.42
N SER A 183 -3.41 -7.23 -1.72
CA SER A 183 -2.63 -6.36 -2.60
C SER A 183 -3.18 -6.39 -4.01
N GLY A 184 -2.78 -5.43 -4.83
CA GLY A 184 -3.15 -5.40 -6.23
C GLY A 184 -2.60 -4.19 -6.97
N THR A 185 -2.85 -4.21 -8.27
CA THR A 185 -2.63 -3.10 -9.19
C THR A 185 -3.95 -2.79 -9.87
N ILE A 186 -4.26 -1.51 -10.03
CA ILE A 186 -5.40 -1.00 -10.78
C ILE A 186 -4.85 -0.12 -11.89
N THR A 187 -4.92 -0.60 -13.12
CA THR A 187 -4.60 0.17 -14.31
C THR A 187 -5.83 1.00 -14.68
N PHE A 188 -6.00 2.17 -14.05
CA PHE A 188 -7.26 2.93 -14.13
C PHE A 188 -7.64 3.35 -15.55
N ALA A 189 -6.67 3.47 -16.45
CA ALA A 189 -6.90 3.69 -17.88
C ALA A 189 -7.81 2.62 -18.49
N ASN A 190 -7.68 1.35 -18.10
CA ASN A 190 -8.53 0.28 -18.62
C ASN A 190 -10.00 0.50 -18.24
N HIS A 191 -10.24 0.96 -17.01
CA HIS A 191 -11.59 1.28 -16.50
C HIS A 191 -12.17 2.52 -17.19
N ALA A 192 -11.43 3.63 -17.19
CA ALA A 192 -11.87 4.88 -17.80
C ALA A 192 -12.13 4.72 -19.31
N ASN A 193 -11.28 3.98 -20.02
CA ASN A 193 -11.45 3.70 -21.44
C ASN A 193 -12.68 2.82 -21.70
N PHE A 194 -12.86 1.74 -20.93
CA PHE A 194 -14.06 0.90 -21.08
C PHE A 194 -15.33 1.71 -20.83
N TRP A 195 -15.38 2.52 -19.76
CA TRP A 195 -16.49 3.42 -19.48
C TRP A 195 -16.78 4.35 -20.67
N ALA A 196 -15.77 4.97 -21.26
CA ALA A 196 -15.93 5.81 -22.45
C ALA A 196 -16.51 5.05 -23.65
N THR A 197 -16.10 3.78 -23.90
CA THR A 197 -16.71 2.95 -24.97
C THR A 197 -18.20 2.69 -24.79
N LYS A 198 -18.70 2.87 -23.57
CA LYS A 198 -20.11 2.70 -23.18
C LYS A 198 -20.84 4.04 -23.04
N GLY A 199 -20.22 5.15 -23.44
CA GLY A 199 -20.76 6.50 -23.30
C GLY A 199 -20.72 7.06 -21.87
N LEU A 200 -20.03 6.38 -20.95
CA LEU A 200 -19.85 6.79 -19.55
C LEU A 200 -18.59 7.65 -19.42
N ASN A 201 -18.62 8.85 -20.00
CA ASN A 201 -17.46 9.75 -20.01
C ASN A 201 -17.23 10.36 -18.62
N LEU A 202 -16.00 10.28 -18.13
CA LEU A 202 -15.55 11.02 -16.95
C LEU A 202 -15.38 12.51 -17.28
N GLY A 203 -15.57 13.36 -16.28
CA GLY A 203 -15.29 14.80 -16.38
C GLY A 203 -13.86 15.18 -16.01
N ASN A 204 -13.68 16.43 -15.60
CA ASN A 204 -12.45 16.92 -15.00
C ASN A 204 -12.24 16.27 -13.63
N HIS A 205 -11.12 15.54 -13.45
CA HIS A 205 -10.81 14.86 -12.19
C HIS A 205 -10.75 15.83 -11.00
N ASN A 206 -11.45 15.47 -9.93
CA ASN A 206 -11.19 15.94 -8.57
C ASN A 206 -10.28 14.91 -7.87
N TYR A 207 -10.44 14.62 -6.57
CA TYR A 207 -9.57 13.64 -5.92
C TYR A 207 -9.83 12.20 -6.39
N GLN A 208 -8.79 11.37 -6.25
CA GLN A 208 -8.78 9.94 -6.53
C GLN A 208 -7.93 9.25 -5.46
N VAL A 209 -8.55 8.43 -4.63
CA VAL A 209 -7.94 7.76 -3.47
C VAL A 209 -8.21 6.28 -3.49
N LEU A 210 -7.30 5.47 -2.95
CA LEU A 210 -7.66 4.13 -2.53
C LEU A 210 -8.29 4.24 -1.14
N ALA A 211 -9.57 3.91 -1.04
CA ALA A 211 -10.40 4.13 0.12
C ALA A 211 -10.94 2.82 0.71
N THR A 212 -11.12 2.86 2.01
CA THR A 212 -11.96 1.94 2.77
C THR A 212 -13.27 2.65 3.08
N GLU A 213 -14.39 1.96 2.89
CA GLU A 213 -15.73 2.44 3.24
C GLU A 213 -16.40 1.45 4.19
N GLY A 214 -17.16 1.93 5.17
CA GLY A 214 -17.91 1.08 6.10
C GLY A 214 -19.29 1.65 6.38
N TYR A 215 -20.31 0.81 6.25
CA TYR A 215 -21.71 1.19 6.45
C TYR A 215 -22.39 0.28 7.47
N GLN A 216 -22.85 0.82 8.60
CA GLN A 216 -23.55 0.08 9.66
C GLN A 216 -22.87 -1.26 10.02
N SER A 217 -21.54 -1.23 10.08
CA SER A 217 -20.68 -2.42 10.18
C SER A 217 -19.51 -2.14 11.11
N ARG A 218 -18.63 -3.12 11.28
CA ARG A 218 -17.36 -2.94 11.99
C ARG A 218 -16.19 -3.42 11.13
N GLY A 219 -15.01 -2.92 11.43
CA GLY A 219 -13.80 -3.41 10.78
C GLY A 219 -12.59 -2.54 11.02
N SER A 220 -11.50 -2.93 10.39
CA SER A 220 -10.29 -2.14 10.32
C SER A 220 -9.64 -2.27 8.95
N SER A 221 -8.76 -1.32 8.63
CA SER A 221 -7.88 -1.45 7.49
C SER A 221 -6.50 -0.89 7.79
N ASP A 222 -5.48 -1.43 7.13
CA ASP A 222 -4.09 -0.96 7.18
C ASP A 222 -3.54 -1.06 5.76
N ILE A 223 -3.70 0.00 5.00
CA ILE A 223 -3.52 -0.02 3.55
C ILE A 223 -2.43 0.98 3.19
N THR A 224 -1.50 0.54 2.36
CA THR A 224 -0.51 1.39 1.72
C THR A 224 -0.83 1.50 0.24
N VAL A 225 -1.03 2.73 -0.24
CA VAL A 225 -1.18 3.04 -1.66
C VAL A 225 0.08 3.67 -2.22
N SER A 226 0.35 3.44 -3.49
CA SER A 226 1.46 4.01 -4.24
C SER A 226 1.07 4.20 -5.71
N GLN A 227 1.79 5.05 -6.42
CA GLN A 227 1.68 5.08 -7.87
C GLN A 227 2.50 3.92 -8.43
N GLY A 228 1.85 3.02 -9.16
CA GLY A 228 2.53 1.89 -9.81
C GLY A 228 3.41 2.39 -10.96
N GLY A 229 4.46 1.63 -11.29
CA GLY A 229 5.19 1.81 -12.54
C GLY A 229 4.27 1.45 -13.72
N SER A 230 4.28 2.26 -14.78
CA SER A 230 3.58 1.89 -16.01
C SER A 230 4.16 0.58 -16.52
N SER A 231 3.37 -0.50 -16.46
CA SER A 231 3.65 -1.76 -17.13
C SER A 231 3.46 -1.58 -18.64
N GLY A 232 4.32 -0.75 -19.26
CA GLY A 232 4.48 -0.72 -20.70
C GLY A 232 5.16 -2.00 -21.13
N GLY A 233 4.42 -2.90 -21.79
CA GLY A 233 4.97 -4.07 -22.44
C GLY A 233 6.11 -3.66 -23.37
N GLY A 234 7.33 -4.04 -23.02
CA GLY A 234 8.54 -3.70 -23.75
C GLY A 234 9.48 -4.90 -23.76
N ASN A 235 9.61 -5.46 -24.95
CA ASN A 235 10.31 -6.69 -25.30
C ASN A 235 11.82 -6.66 -24.93
N SER A 236 12.29 -7.77 -24.38
CA SER A 236 13.67 -8.30 -24.26
C SER A 236 14.83 -7.46 -24.82
N SER A 237 15.74 -7.00 -23.95
CA SER A 237 17.19 -7.10 -24.16
C SER A 237 17.97 -6.70 -22.91
N SER A 238 18.85 -7.60 -22.48
CA SER A 238 19.86 -7.44 -21.45
C SER A 238 20.79 -6.25 -21.70
N SER A 239 20.89 -5.34 -20.72
CA SER A 239 22.16 -4.68 -20.39
C SER A 239 22.04 -3.99 -19.05
N SER A 240 22.86 -4.44 -18.11
CA SER A 240 23.12 -3.82 -16.82
C SER A 240 23.55 -2.37 -17.00
N SER A 241 22.63 -1.44 -16.72
CA SER A 241 22.93 -0.06 -16.44
C SER A 241 21.96 0.38 -15.39
N ALA A 242 22.48 0.74 -14.21
CA ALA A 242 21.76 1.23 -13.05
C ALA A 242 20.94 2.47 -13.43
N SER A 243 19.76 2.25 -14.01
CA SER A 243 18.79 3.29 -14.32
C SER A 243 18.23 3.75 -12.99
N GLY A 244 18.55 5.00 -12.61
CA GLY A 244 18.18 5.63 -11.35
C GLY A 244 16.76 5.27 -10.94
N GLY A 245 16.65 4.36 -9.96
CA GLY A 245 15.38 3.81 -9.53
C GLY A 245 14.56 4.93 -8.91
N GLY A 246 13.40 5.22 -9.49
CA GLY A 246 12.43 6.12 -8.88
C GLY A 246 12.13 5.72 -7.43
N SER A 247 11.63 6.66 -6.63
CA SER A 247 11.29 6.42 -5.23
C SER A 247 10.37 5.20 -5.10
N LYS A 248 10.76 4.24 -4.26
CA LYS A 248 10.03 3.00 -3.98
C LYS A 248 9.42 3.09 -2.59
N ILE A 249 8.17 2.67 -2.45
CA ILE A 249 7.53 2.43 -1.16
C ILE A 249 7.67 0.94 -0.85
N ILE A 250 8.35 0.62 0.24
CA ILE A 250 8.54 -0.74 0.73
C ILE A 250 7.74 -0.91 2.02
N VAL A 251 6.87 -1.91 2.06
CA VAL A 251 6.17 -2.34 3.28
C VAL A 251 6.73 -3.69 3.70
N VAL A 252 7.18 -3.80 4.95
CA VAL A 252 7.54 -5.07 5.59
C VAL A 252 6.44 -5.41 6.57
N ARG A 253 5.71 -6.50 6.35
CA ARG A 253 4.68 -6.95 7.29
C ARG A 253 5.29 -7.96 8.25
N ALA A 254 5.43 -7.59 9.52
CA ALA A 254 6.15 -8.41 10.49
C ALA A 254 5.58 -8.26 11.91
N ARG A 255 5.98 -9.20 12.78
CA ARG A 255 5.80 -9.14 14.23
C ARG A 255 6.99 -9.79 14.93
N GLY A 256 7.17 -9.41 16.18
CA GLY A 256 7.99 -10.14 17.14
C GLY A 256 7.14 -11.07 18.01
N THR A 257 7.78 -11.99 18.71
CA THR A 257 7.13 -12.84 19.72
C THR A 257 7.03 -12.13 21.08
N ALA A 258 7.98 -11.26 21.41
CA ALA A 258 8.08 -10.57 22.69
C ALA A 258 7.87 -9.04 22.61
N GLY A 259 7.87 -8.44 21.41
CA GLY A 259 7.57 -7.01 21.21
C GLY A 259 8.77 -6.07 21.41
N GLY A 260 9.99 -6.59 21.25
CA GLY A 260 11.25 -5.84 21.37
C GLY A 260 12.29 -6.23 20.32
N GLU A 261 11.91 -7.08 19.38
CA GLU A 261 12.70 -7.53 18.25
C GLU A 261 12.99 -6.37 17.30
N SER A 262 14.20 -6.32 16.76
CA SER A 262 14.66 -5.27 15.87
C SER A 262 14.96 -5.85 14.50
N ILE A 263 14.25 -5.34 13.49
CA ILE A 263 14.51 -5.66 12.09
C ILE A 263 15.04 -4.44 11.33
N THR A 264 15.94 -4.68 10.40
CA THR A 264 16.49 -3.67 9.49
C THR A 264 16.22 -4.06 8.04
N LEU A 265 15.53 -3.18 7.30
CA LEU A 265 15.41 -3.27 5.85
C LEU A 265 16.70 -2.76 5.20
N ARG A 266 17.30 -3.57 4.33
CA ARG A 266 18.51 -3.22 3.57
C ARG A 266 18.25 -3.37 2.09
N VAL A 267 18.77 -2.45 1.29
CA VAL A 267 18.69 -2.45 -0.19
C VAL A 267 20.04 -2.04 -0.75
N GLY A 268 20.68 -2.89 -1.55
CA GLY A 268 21.97 -2.56 -2.19
C GLY A 268 23.03 -2.11 -1.18
N ASN A 269 23.21 -2.88 -0.10
CA ASN A 269 24.07 -2.58 1.07
C ASN A 269 23.70 -1.37 1.92
N THR A 270 22.66 -0.61 1.54
CA THR A 270 22.20 0.56 2.31
C THR A 270 21.19 0.13 3.35
N ASN A 271 21.37 0.55 4.60
CA ASN A 271 20.34 0.42 5.64
C ASN A 271 19.25 1.47 5.37
N VAL A 272 18.06 1.02 4.95
CA VAL A 272 16.95 1.90 4.57
C VAL A 272 16.14 2.32 5.78
N ALA A 273 15.84 1.38 6.67
CA ALA A 273 15.09 1.64 7.91
C ALA A 273 15.32 0.51 8.92
N THR A 274 15.19 0.84 10.20
CA THR A 274 15.21 -0.10 11.32
C THR A 274 13.97 0.14 12.17
N TRP A 275 13.31 -0.93 12.60
CA TRP A 275 12.09 -0.87 13.41
C TRP A 275 12.16 -1.83 14.59
N THR A 276 11.59 -1.40 15.72
CA THR A 276 11.25 -2.30 16.83
C THR A 276 9.86 -2.87 16.59
N LEU A 277 9.74 -4.20 16.67
CA LEU A 277 8.52 -4.92 16.35
C LEU A 277 7.54 -4.95 17.51
N THR A 278 6.25 -4.95 17.17
CA THR A 278 5.15 -5.27 18.09
C THR A 278 4.91 -6.77 18.14
N THR A 279 4.15 -7.25 19.14
CA THR A 279 3.74 -8.65 19.22
C THR A 279 2.63 -9.04 18.25
N THR A 280 1.97 -8.05 17.63
CA THR A 280 0.95 -8.23 16.60
C THR A 280 1.50 -7.90 15.21
N MET A 281 0.92 -8.52 14.17
CA MET A 281 1.31 -8.27 12.79
C MET A 281 1.05 -6.82 12.38
N THR A 282 2.12 -6.12 12.03
CA THR A 282 2.11 -4.70 11.70
C THR A 282 2.82 -4.48 10.37
N ASN A 283 2.32 -3.53 9.57
CA ASN A 283 2.99 -3.07 8.36
C ASN A 283 4.02 -1.98 8.72
N TYR A 284 5.29 -2.19 8.41
CA TYR A 284 6.36 -1.21 8.58
C TYR A 284 6.75 -0.64 7.22
N THR A 285 6.66 0.68 7.05
CA THR A 285 6.80 1.31 5.73
C THR A 285 8.04 2.21 5.67
N ALA A 286 8.84 2.05 4.62
CA ALA A 286 9.94 2.94 4.28
C ALA A 286 9.84 3.39 2.82
N THR A 287 10.45 4.54 2.52
CA THR A 287 10.65 5.01 1.13
C THR A 287 12.12 5.06 0.81
N THR A 288 12.53 4.61 -0.37
CA THR A 288 13.94 4.61 -0.78
C THR A 288 14.12 4.74 -2.28
N SER A 289 15.22 5.34 -2.73
CA SER A 289 15.70 5.30 -4.12
C SER A 289 16.79 4.24 -4.34
N ALA A 290 17.20 3.53 -3.28
CA ALA A 290 18.20 2.46 -3.39
C ALA A 290 17.72 1.32 -4.30
N SER A 291 18.66 0.63 -4.92
CA SER A 291 18.42 -0.49 -5.82
C SER A 291 19.42 -1.62 -5.57
N GLY A 292 19.08 -2.82 -6.04
CA GLY A 292 19.84 -4.05 -5.80
C GLY A 292 19.20 -4.92 -4.72
N GLY A 293 19.97 -5.90 -4.23
CA GLY A 293 19.45 -6.94 -3.35
C GLY A 293 18.78 -6.39 -2.10
N SER A 294 17.59 -6.90 -1.79
CA SER A 294 16.78 -6.50 -0.64
C SER A 294 16.76 -7.57 0.45
N LEU A 295 16.93 -7.15 1.71
CA LEU A 295 16.99 -8.00 2.89
C LEU A 295 16.14 -7.41 4.01
N VAL A 296 15.44 -8.27 4.75
CA VAL A 296 14.90 -7.95 6.09
C VAL A 296 15.75 -8.70 7.10
N GLN A 297 16.55 -7.97 7.88
CA GLN A 297 17.53 -8.52 8.81
C GLN A 297 17.05 -8.41 10.26
N TYR A 298 16.96 -9.51 10.97
CA TYR A 298 16.74 -9.58 12.42
C TYR A 298 18.08 -9.52 13.17
N THR A 299 18.18 -8.64 14.18
CA THR A 299 19.49 -8.16 14.70
C THR A 299 19.72 -8.26 16.20
N ASN A 300 18.69 -8.56 17.00
CA ASN A 300 18.78 -8.56 18.47
C ASN A 300 18.14 -9.79 19.11
N ASP A 301 18.39 -10.95 18.51
CA ASP A 301 18.07 -12.25 19.08
C ASP A 301 18.64 -12.39 20.50
N SER A 302 17.74 -12.78 21.40
CA SER A 302 18.01 -12.98 22.83
C SER A 302 16.78 -13.58 23.52
N GLY A 303 16.96 -14.64 24.30
CA GLY A 303 15.88 -15.22 25.10
C GLY A 303 14.79 -15.84 24.22
N ASN A 304 13.55 -15.39 24.39
CA ASN A 304 12.37 -15.91 23.67
C ASN A 304 11.96 -15.04 22.47
N ARG A 305 12.87 -14.21 21.97
CA ARG A 305 12.60 -13.31 20.86
C ARG A 305 12.76 -14.06 19.55
N ASP A 306 11.74 -14.01 18.72
CA ASP A 306 11.77 -14.49 17.34
C ASP A 306 11.00 -13.49 16.47
N VAL A 307 11.30 -13.49 15.18
CA VAL A 307 10.60 -12.64 14.21
C VAL A 307 9.83 -13.50 13.21
N GLN A 308 8.60 -13.09 12.94
CA GLN A 308 7.83 -13.56 11.80
C GLN A 308 7.67 -12.40 10.80
N VAL A 309 8.15 -12.60 9.58
CA VAL A 309 7.92 -11.70 8.44
C VAL A 309 7.00 -12.41 7.47
N ASP A 310 5.81 -11.88 7.22
CA ASP A 310 4.82 -12.40 6.27
C ASP A 310 5.33 -12.17 4.85
N TYR A 311 5.55 -10.90 4.53
CA TYR A 311 6.02 -10.47 3.21
C TYR A 311 6.72 -9.13 3.26
N ILE A 312 7.40 -8.83 2.15
CA ILE A 312 7.59 -7.45 1.72
C ILE A 312 6.66 -7.10 0.55
N SER A 313 6.27 -5.84 0.46
CA SER A 313 5.60 -5.26 -0.70
C SER A 313 6.47 -4.15 -1.24
N VAL A 314 6.81 -4.21 -2.53
CA VAL A 314 7.62 -3.20 -3.22
C VAL A 314 6.72 -2.54 -4.25
N ASN A 315 6.36 -1.27 -4.03
CA ASN A 315 5.38 -0.56 -4.84
C ASN A 315 4.08 -1.37 -5.05
N GLY A 316 3.58 -2.00 -3.98
CA GLY A 316 2.36 -2.83 -3.97
C GLY A 316 2.54 -4.27 -4.45
N SER A 317 3.67 -4.62 -5.09
CA SER A 317 3.97 -6.01 -5.48
C SER A 317 4.48 -6.79 -4.28
N ILE A 318 3.70 -7.78 -3.83
CA ILE A 318 4.05 -8.65 -2.70
C ILE A 318 5.10 -9.69 -3.11
N ARG A 319 6.04 -9.95 -2.20
CA ARG A 319 7.00 -11.08 -2.21
C ARG A 319 6.88 -11.79 -0.86
N GLN A 320 6.31 -12.99 -0.87
CA GLN A 320 6.06 -13.80 0.32
C GLN A 320 7.37 -14.35 0.89
N SER A 321 7.53 -14.36 2.22
CA SER A 321 8.76 -14.84 2.87
C SER A 321 8.96 -16.34 2.70
N GLU A 322 7.88 -17.12 2.78
CA GLU A 322 7.88 -18.57 2.61
C GLU A 322 8.22 -19.01 1.18
N ASP A 323 8.14 -18.11 0.20
CA ASP A 323 8.60 -18.34 -1.17
C ASP A 323 10.10 -18.07 -1.34
N GLN A 324 10.75 -17.42 -0.36
CA GLN A 324 12.17 -17.09 -0.43
C GLN A 324 13.02 -18.28 0.01
N THR A 325 14.15 -18.48 -0.67
CA THR A 325 15.12 -19.55 -0.34
C THR A 325 16.30 -19.04 0.49
N TYR A 326 16.50 -17.73 0.55
CA TYR A 326 17.53 -17.13 1.39
C TYR A 326 16.90 -16.71 2.72
N ASN A 327 17.05 -17.54 3.75
CA ASN A 327 16.69 -17.22 5.12
C ASN A 327 17.76 -17.78 6.06
N THR A 328 18.62 -16.91 6.60
CA THR A 328 19.74 -17.34 7.47
C THR A 328 19.37 -17.37 8.95
N GLY A 329 18.19 -16.87 9.33
CA GLY A 329 17.73 -16.87 10.72
C GLY A 329 16.74 -17.98 11.05
N VAL A 330 16.19 -18.70 10.07
CA VAL A 330 15.26 -19.79 10.34
C VAL A 330 15.95 -20.97 11.04
N TYR A 331 15.39 -21.48 12.14
CA TYR A 331 15.85 -22.72 12.75
C TYR A 331 15.18 -23.92 12.07
N GLN A 332 15.92 -24.62 11.23
CA GLN A 332 15.49 -25.81 10.51
C GLN A 332 16.66 -26.80 10.47
N ASN A 333 16.37 -28.11 10.44
CA ASN A 333 17.40 -29.15 10.40
C ASN A 333 18.47 -29.03 11.51
N GLY A 334 18.08 -28.56 12.70
CA GLY A 334 18.96 -28.49 13.88
C GLY A 334 19.91 -27.29 13.93
N SER A 335 19.79 -26.33 13.02
CA SER A 335 20.60 -25.10 13.04
C SER A 335 19.86 -23.89 12.46
N CYS A 336 20.28 -22.69 12.86
CA CYS A 336 19.82 -21.47 12.19
C CYS A 336 20.42 -21.35 10.78
N GLY A 337 19.59 -20.95 9.82
CA GLY A 337 19.89 -20.99 8.39
C GLY A 337 19.96 -22.41 7.81
N GLY A 338 19.54 -23.43 8.57
CA GLY A 338 19.44 -24.79 8.06
C GLY A 338 18.24 -24.95 7.12
N GLY A 339 18.21 -26.03 6.34
CA GLY A 339 17.08 -26.33 5.46
C GLY A 339 17.06 -25.53 4.15
N ASN A 340 15.85 -25.23 3.67
CA ASN A 340 15.64 -24.60 2.35
C ASN A 340 15.28 -23.11 2.44
N GLY A 341 15.22 -22.56 3.65
CA GLY A 341 14.90 -21.15 3.91
C GLY A 341 13.43 -20.76 3.76
N ARG A 342 12.56 -21.65 3.28
CA ARG A 342 11.15 -21.37 2.97
C ARG A 342 10.32 -21.30 4.25
N SER A 343 10.39 -20.13 4.90
CA SER A 343 9.70 -19.84 6.15
C SER A 343 9.59 -18.34 6.36
N GLU A 344 8.50 -17.93 6.99
CA GLU A 344 8.32 -16.57 7.52
C GLU A 344 9.18 -16.29 8.76
N TRP A 345 9.74 -17.33 9.40
CA TRP A 345 10.38 -17.21 10.70
C TRP A 345 11.89 -16.97 10.64
N LEU A 346 12.34 -16.08 11.52
CA LEU A 346 13.74 -15.85 11.89
C LEU A 346 13.85 -16.10 13.41
N HIS A 347 14.43 -17.24 13.77
CA HIS A 347 14.63 -17.68 15.16
C HIS A 347 16.00 -17.28 15.73
N CYS A 348 16.95 -16.96 14.85
CA CYS A 348 18.23 -16.38 15.20
C CYS A 348 18.45 -15.08 14.46
N ASN A 349 19.43 -14.30 14.92
CA ASN A 349 20.02 -13.22 14.12
C ASN A 349 20.34 -13.72 12.70
N GLY A 350 19.79 -13.04 11.70
CA GLY A 350 19.80 -13.51 10.33
C GLY A 350 18.95 -12.62 9.42
N ALA A 351 18.72 -13.02 8.19
CA ALA A 351 17.93 -12.24 7.25
C ALA A 351 17.16 -13.11 6.26
N ILE A 352 16.00 -12.62 5.84
CA ILE A 352 15.30 -13.11 4.65
C ILE A 352 15.67 -12.21 3.46
N GLY A 353 16.05 -12.82 2.35
CA GLY A 353 16.40 -12.13 1.11
C GLY A 353 15.28 -12.23 0.09
N TYR A 354 14.94 -11.09 -0.51
CA TYR A 354 13.81 -10.99 -1.45
C TYR A 354 14.26 -10.68 -2.87
N GLY A 355 15.56 -10.80 -3.16
CA GLY A 355 16.15 -10.47 -4.46
C GLY A 355 16.22 -8.97 -4.74
N ASP A 356 16.55 -8.63 -5.98
CA ASP A 356 16.75 -7.24 -6.41
C ASP A 356 15.43 -6.47 -6.52
N ILE A 357 15.49 -5.18 -6.20
CA ILE A 357 14.37 -4.23 -6.35
C ILE A 357 14.78 -2.96 -7.09
#